data_AF-S2F2I6-F1
#
_entry.id   AF-S2F2I6-F1
#
_cell.length_a   1.000
_cell.length_b   1.000
_cell.length_c   1.000
_cell.angle_alpha   90.00
_cell.angle_beta   90.00
_cell.angle_gamma   90.00
#
_symmetry.space_group_name_H-M   'P 1'
#
loop_
_entity.id
_entity.type
_entity.pdbx_description
1 polymer ?
#
loop_
_entity_poly.entity_id
_entity_poly.type
_entity_poly.pdbx_seq_one_letter_code
_entity_poly.pdbx_strand_id
1 'polypeptide(L)' 'MYEELATRGMHIPVIFITGNPCAQRPPGSQAMQPIAFFPKPFPIEKLLDCIKTVLERRH' A
#
# COMPACT_ATOMS: atom_id res chain seq x y z
N MET A 1 5.10 -9.89 -6.58
CA MET A 1 5.89 -9.41 -5.43
C MET A 1 5.09 -9.33 -4.12
N TYR A 2 4.24 -8.33 -3.84
CA TYR A 2 3.54 -8.28 -2.53
C TYR A 2 2.50 -9.42 -2.37
N GLU A 3 1.84 -9.82 -3.45
CA GLU A 3 0.95 -10.98 -3.45
C GLU A 3 1.70 -12.29 -3.19
N GLU A 4 2.97 -12.38 -3.62
CA GLU A 4 3.83 -13.54 -3.31
C GLU A 4 4.25 -13.56 -1.83
N LEU A 5 4.35 -12.40 -1.18
CA LEU A 5 4.55 -12.35 0.27
C LEU A 5 3.28 -12.83 0.99
N ALA A 6 2.11 -12.38 0.52
CA ALA A 6 0.82 -12.79 1.07
C ALA A 6 0.58 -14.31 0.92
N THR A 7 0.91 -14.90 -0.24
CA THR A 7 0.78 -16.36 -0.44
C THR A 7 1.71 -17.16 0.47
N ARG A 8 2.80 -16.57 0.95
CA ARG A 8 3.71 -17.13 1.95
C ARG A 8 3.29 -16.82 3.40
N GLY A 9 2.11 -16.25 3.61
CA GLY A 9 1.59 -15.87 4.93
C GLY A 9 2.23 -14.61 5.53
N MET A 10 3.08 -13.91 4.77
CA MET A 10 3.73 -12.69 5.22
C MET A 10 2.89 -11.46 4.83
N HIS A 11 2.30 -10.82 5.84
CA HIS A 11 1.46 -9.65 5.66
C HIS A 11 2.21 -8.37 6.05
N ILE A 12 2.63 -7.61 5.04
CA ILE A 12 3.24 -6.29 5.22
C ILE A 12 2.25 -5.19 4.80
N PRO A 13 2.25 -4.02 5.45
CA PRO A 13 1.48 -2.87 5.01
C PRO A 13 1.94 -2.44 3.62
N VAL A 14 0.99 -2.26 2.70
CA VAL A 14 1.27 -1.88 1.30
C VAL A 14 0.66 -0.52 1.00
N ILE A 15 1.48 0.42 0.52
CA ILE A 15 1.04 1.67 -0.07
C ILE A 15 1.28 1.58 -1.57
N PHE A 16 0.24 1.80 -2.38
CA PHE A 16 0.41 1.87 -3.82
C PHE A 16 0.64 3.30 -4.28
N ILE A 17 1.62 3.47 -5.17
CA ILE A 17 1.92 4.74 -5.81
C ILE A 17 1.93 4.53 -7.32
N THR A 18 1.08 5.23 -8.07
CA THR A 18 0.94 5.01 -9.52
C THR A 18 0.92 6.32 -10.31
N GLY A 19 1.55 6.35 -11.49
CA GLY A 19 1.37 7.43 -12.47
C GLY A 19 0.19 7.18 -13.42
N ASN A 20 -0.42 6.00 -13.36
CA ASN A 20 -1.59 5.63 -14.14
C ASN A 20 -2.67 5.06 -13.19
N PRO A 21 -3.61 5.89 -12.71
CA PRO A 21 -4.65 5.47 -11.79
C PRO A 21 -5.53 4.35 -12.38
N CYS A 22 -5.74 4.35 -13.69
CA CYS A 22 -6.57 3.38 -14.39
C CYS A 22 -5.90 1.99 -14.54
N ALA A 23 -4.59 1.89 -14.34
CA ALA A 23 -3.87 0.62 -14.40
C ALA A 23 -3.88 -0.16 -13.07
N GLN A 24 -4.51 0.40 -12.04
CA GLN A 24 -4.54 -0.20 -10.72
C GLN A 24 -5.49 -1.41 -10.72
N ARG A 25 -4.95 -2.58 -10.35
CA ARG A 25 -5.74 -3.80 -10.22
C ARG A 25 -6.09 -4.02 -8.75
N PRO A 26 -7.27 -4.57 -8.44
CA PRO A 26 -7.57 -5.02 -7.09
C PRO A 26 -6.53 -6.04 -6.61
N PRO A 27 -6.18 -6.06 -5.33
CA PRO A 27 -5.35 -7.11 -4.77
C PRO A 27 -5.98 -8.48 -4.97
N GLY A 28 -5.14 -9.51 -5.17
CA GLY A 28 -5.58 -10.91 -5.10
C GLY A 28 -6.25 -11.25 -3.77
N SER A 29 -7.10 -12.27 -3.76
CA SER A 29 -7.94 -12.64 -2.59
C SER A 29 -7.16 -12.98 -1.31
N GLN A 30 -5.90 -13.39 -1.44
CA GLN A 30 -5.03 -13.70 -0.30
C GLN A 30 -4.26 -12.49 0.23
N ALA A 31 -4.22 -11.39 -0.52
CA ALA A 31 -3.49 -10.20 -0.11
C ALA A 31 -4.37 -9.29 0.75
N MET A 32 -3.77 -8.69 1.78
CA MET A 32 -4.42 -7.62 2.52
C MET A 32 -4.66 -6.41 1.62
N GLN A 33 -5.76 -5.69 1.91
CA GLN A 33 -6.03 -4.43 1.24
C GLN A 33 -4.90 -3.44 1.52
N PRO A 34 -4.39 -2.76 0.48
CA PRO A 34 -3.45 -1.66 0.62
C PRO A 34 -4.00 -0.60 1.56
N ILE A 35 -3.11 -0.08 2.40
CA ILE A 35 -3.46 0.92 3.41
C ILE A 35 -3.69 2.31 2.81
N ALA A 36 -3.15 2.56 1.61
CA ALA A 36 -3.37 3.78 0.85
C ALA A 36 -3.02 3.60 -0.63
N PHE A 37 -3.63 4.47 -1.46
CA PHE A 37 -3.38 4.60 -2.89
C PHE A 37 -3.06 6.06 -3.22
N PHE A 38 -1.92 6.31 -3.85
CA PHE A 38 -1.45 7.64 -4.25
C PHE A 38 -1.26 7.73 -5.77
N PRO A 39 -2.16 8.42 -6.49
CA PRO A 39 -1.90 8.77 -7.89
C PRO A 39 -0.89 9.91 -7.97
N LYS A 40 0.08 9.84 -8.87
CA LYS A 40 1.05 10.90 -9.13
C LYS A 40 0.42 12.01 -10.00
N PRO A 41 0.70 13.29 -9.73
CA PRO A 41 1.47 13.79 -8.59
C PRO A 41 0.63 13.80 -7.29
N PHE A 42 1.30 13.62 -6.16
CA PHE A 42 0.72 13.73 -4.83
C PHE A 42 1.67 14.54 -3.91
N PRO A 43 1.15 15.23 -2.88
CA PRO A 43 1.98 15.91 -1.88
C PRO A 43 2.76 14.89 -1.05
N ILE A 44 4.07 15.12 -0.88
CA ILE A 44 4.96 14.20 -0.15
C ILE A 44 4.56 14.06 1.32
N GLU A 45 4.00 15.11 1.91
CA GLU A 45 3.53 15.18 3.29
C GLU A 45 2.46 14.12 3.54
N LYS A 46 1.54 13.92 2.58
CA LYS A 46 0.48 12.90 2.70
C LYS A 46 1.04 11.48 2.74
N LEU A 47 2.13 11.22 2.00
CA LEU A 47 2.80 9.93 2.05
C LEU A 47 3.51 9.73 3.39
N LEU A 48 4.21 10.76 3.88
CA LEU A 48 4.91 10.71 5.16
C LEU A 48 3.94 10.50 6.33
N ASP A 49 2.81 11.19 6.35
CA ASP A 49 1.79 11.03 7.40
C ASP A 49 1.15 9.65 7.37
N CYS A 50 0.92 9.09 6.18
CA CYS A 50 0.45 7.71 6.02
C CYS A 50 1.46 6.71 6.59
N ILE A 51 2.76 6.88 6.31
CA ILE A 51 3.82 6.02 6.83
C ILE A 51 3.90 6.13 8.36
N LYS A 52 3.92 7.35 8.92
CA LYS A 52 3.96 7.58 10.37
C LYS A 52 2.79 6.92 11.08
N THR A 53 1.57 7.12 10.59
CA THR A 53 0.34 6.53 11.14
C THR A 53 0.43 5.00 11.24
N VAL A 54 1.07 4.36 10.27
CA VAL A 54 1.18 2.89 10.23
C VAL A 54 2.26 2.37 11.16
N LEU A 55 3.37 3.11 11.29
CA LEU A 55 4.44 2.77 12.21
C LEU A 55 4.00 2.95 13.67
N GLU A 56 3.25 4.00 13.97
CA GLU A 56 2.72 4.26 15.32
C GLU A 56 1.74 3.19 15.79
N ARG A 57 0.98 2.56 14.89
CA ARG A 57 0.03 1.47 15.21
C ARG A 57 0.69 0.12 15.53
N ARG A 58 2.02 0.01 15.37
CA ARG A 58 2.77 -1.25 15.60
C ARG A 58 3.39 -1.35 17.00
N HIS A 59 3.10 -0.39 17.88
CA HIS A 59 3.45 -0.40 19.30
C HIS A 59 2.21 -0.61 20.16
#